data_AF-A0A7K9DC43-F1
#
_entry.id   AF-A0A7K9DC43-F1
#
_cell.length_a   1.000
_cell.length_b   1.000
_cell.length_c   1.000
_cell.angle_alpha   90.00
_cell.angle_beta   90.00
_cell.angle_gamma   90.00
#
_symmetry.space_group_name_H-M   'P 1'
#
loop_
_entity.id
_entity.type
_entity.pdbx_description
1 polymer ?
#
loop_
_entity_poly.entity_id
_entity_poly.type
_entity_poly.pdbx_seq_one_letter_code
_entity_poly.pdbx_strand_id
1 'polypeptide(L)'
;QDVPTKLVAKAVPLPMTVRGHWFLSPRTEYSVAVQTAVKQSDGEYLVSGWTALMSPSLSPDYAKEHLAQLQEKAELIAGRMLRFSVFYRNQHKEYFQHVRMHCGNVMKPSLKDNSGSHGSPTSGMLHGIFFSCNTEFNTGQPPQDSPYGRYRFQIPAQRLFNPNTNLYFADFYCMYTAYHYVVLVLAPKGSSGDLFCRERLPQLDISSNKFLTCCVEEGELVYRHAQDSILEVIYTEPVDLSLGVLGEISGHQLMSLSTANAKKDPSCKTCNISVGR
;
A
#
# COMPACT_ATOMS: atom_id res chain seq x y z
N GLN A 1 -25.89 -14.58 -11.00
CA GLN A 1 -26.64 -13.47 -11.65
C GLN A 1 -25.68 -12.84 -12.63
N ASP A 2 -25.88 -13.10 -13.92
CA ASP A 2 -24.98 -12.76 -15.02
C ASP A 2 -24.91 -11.25 -15.29
N VAL A 3 -23.71 -10.76 -15.58
CA VAL A 3 -23.50 -9.55 -16.39
C VAL A 3 -22.63 -9.95 -17.58
N PRO A 4 -23.08 -9.72 -18.83
CA PRO A 4 -22.40 -10.19 -20.02
C PRO A 4 -21.34 -9.17 -20.45
N THR A 5 -20.06 -9.46 -20.20
CA THR A 5 -18.98 -8.83 -20.96
C THR A 5 -18.45 -9.86 -21.95
N LYS A 6 -18.84 -9.67 -23.21
CA LYS A 6 -18.32 -10.37 -24.37
C LYS A 6 -16.83 -10.02 -24.54
N LEU A 7 -15.96 -10.57 -23.71
CA LEU A 7 -14.52 -10.57 -23.92
C LEU A 7 -14.21 -11.73 -24.84
N VAL A 8 -14.26 -11.45 -26.13
CA VAL A 8 -13.66 -12.32 -27.14
C VAL A 8 -12.15 -12.16 -27.01
N ALA A 9 -11.54 -12.83 -26.04
CA ALA A 9 -10.11 -13.12 -26.09
C ALA A 9 -9.90 -14.24 -27.11
N LYS A 10 -10.04 -13.89 -28.40
CA LYS A 10 -9.63 -14.77 -29.48
C LYS A 10 -8.11 -14.74 -29.47
N ALA A 11 -7.46 -15.86 -29.19
CA ALA A 11 -6.08 -16.06 -29.58
C ALA A 11 -6.05 -15.99 -31.11
N VAL A 12 -5.78 -14.80 -31.66
CA VAL A 12 -5.66 -14.61 -33.10
C VAL A 12 -4.20 -14.85 -33.44
N PRO A 13 -3.86 -15.79 -34.34
CA PRO A 13 -2.54 -15.84 -34.95
C PRO A 13 -2.30 -14.48 -35.61
N LEU A 14 -1.36 -13.71 -35.07
CA LEU A 14 -1.01 -12.42 -35.68
C LEU A 14 -0.29 -12.73 -37.01
N PRO A 15 -0.70 -12.14 -38.14
CA PRO A 15 0.09 -12.22 -39.36
C PRO A 15 1.47 -11.62 -39.09
N MET A 16 2.50 -12.19 -39.72
CA MET A 16 3.93 -11.91 -39.45
C MET A 16 4.36 -10.43 -39.52
N THR A 17 3.49 -9.53 -39.97
CA THR A 17 3.74 -8.10 -40.02
C THR A 17 2.48 -7.34 -39.62
N VAL A 18 2.38 -6.93 -38.36
CA VAL A 18 1.39 -5.95 -37.90
C VAL A 18 2.13 -4.67 -37.49
N ARG A 19 2.06 -3.63 -38.32
CA ARG A 19 2.28 -2.26 -37.84
C ARG A 19 0.96 -1.76 -37.24
N GLY A 20 0.81 -1.91 -35.94
CA GLY A 20 -0.37 -1.46 -35.21
C GLY A 20 0.00 -1.01 -33.81
N HIS A 21 -0.62 0.08 -33.36
CA HIS A 21 -0.61 0.49 -31.97
C HIS A 21 -1.66 -0.34 -31.23
N TRP A 22 -1.25 -1.11 -30.23
CA TRP A 22 -2.16 -1.85 -29.36
C TRP A 22 -2.40 -1.03 -28.10
N PHE A 23 -3.67 -0.68 -27.87
CA PHE A 23 -4.08 -0.05 -26.62
C PHE A 23 -4.31 -1.14 -25.57
N LEU A 24 -3.29 -1.39 -24.77
CA LEU A 24 -3.41 -2.29 -23.62
C LEU A 24 -4.13 -1.55 -22.49
N SER A 25 -5.27 -2.10 -22.07
CA SER A 25 -5.97 -1.62 -20.87
C SER A 25 -5.06 -1.76 -19.65
N PRO A 26 -4.82 -0.68 -18.88
CA PRO A 26 -4.02 -0.75 -17.64
C PRO A 26 -4.59 -1.69 -16.57
N ARG A 27 -5.83 -2.20 -16.76
CA ARG A 27 -6.57 -2.99 -15.77
C ARG A 27 -6.53 -4.49 -16.02
N THR A 28 -5.85 -4.93 -17.06
CA THR A 28 -5.77 -6.34 -17.46
C THR A 28 -4.33 -6.79 -17.30
N GLU A 29 -4.13 -7.91 -16.62
CA GLU A 29 -2.84 -8.57 -16.62
C GLU A 29 -2.65 -9.21 -17.99
N TYR A 30 -1.50 -8.91 -18.61
CA TYR A 30 -1.13 -9.52 -19.88
C TYR A 30 0.03 -10.48 -19.63
N SER A 31 0.08 -11.52 -20.44
CA SER A 31 1.27 -12.35 -20.59
C SER A 31 1.68 -12.33 -22.06
N VAL A 32 2.97 -12.19 -22.29
CA VAL A 32 3.57 -12.12 -23.61
C VAL A 32 4.55 -13.28 -23.75
N ALA A 33 4.49 -13.97 -24.88
CA ALA A 33 5.50 -14.92 -25.32
C ALA A 33 5.85 -14.60 -26.78
N VAL A 34 7.10 -14.84 -27.15
CA VAL A 34 7.63 -14.57 -28.49
C VAL A 34 8.05 -15.89 -29.12
N GLN A 35 7.83 -16.00 -30.42
CA GLN A 35 8.33 -17.10 -31.25
C GLN A 35 8.93 -16.50 -32.51
N THR A 36 10.06 -17.03 -32.97
CA THR A 36 10.71 -16.58 -34.20
C THR A 36 10.59 -17.66 -35.27
N ALA A 37 10.50 -17.24 -36.53
CA ALA A 37 10.49 -18.14 -37.67
C ALA A 37 11.45 -17.63 -38.75
N VAL A 38 12.25 -18.54 -39.32
CA VAL A 38 13.19 -18.24 -40.42
C VAL A 38 12.74 -19.01 -41.65
N LYS A 39 12.55 -18.29 -42.76
CA LYS A 39 12.20 -18.90 -44.05
C LYS A 39 13.41 -19.63 -44.63
N GLN A 40 13.26 -20.91 -44.92
CA GLN A 40 14.28 -21.77 -45.51
C GLN A 40 14.25 -21.69 -47.05
N SER A 41 15.31 -22.18 -47.68
CA SER A 41 15.49 -22.15 -49.14
C SER A 41 14.50 -23.00 -49.92
N ASP A 42 13.90 -24.00 -49.28
CA ASP A 42 12.83 -24.86 -49.82
C ASP A 42 11.44 -24.24 -49.72
N GLY A 43 11.33 -23.05 -49.12
CA GLY A 43 10.07 -22.33 -48.92
C GLY A 43 9.38 -22.62 -47.59
N GLU A 44 9.84 -23.60 -46.82
CA GLU A 44 9.34 -23.92 -45.49
C GLU A 44 9.88 -22.94 -44.43
N TYR A 45 9.26 -22.92 -43.25
CA TYR A 45 9.69 -22.08 -42.14
C TYR A 45 10.23 -22.94 -40.98
N LEU A 46 11.45 -22.65 -40.55
CA LEU A 46 11.97 -23.18 -39.29
C LEU A 46 11.49 -22.28 -38.15
N VAL A 47 10.65 -22.83 -37.28
CA VAL A 47 10.02 -22.09 -36.18
C VAL A 47 10.66 -22.47 -34.84
N SER A 48 11.00 -21.48 -34.02
CA SER A 48 11.53 -21.71 -32.66
C SER A 48 10.45 -22.25 -31.71
N GLY A 49 10.83 -22.72 -30.53
CA GLY A 49 9.89 -22.82 -29.41
C GLY A 49 9.37 -21.44 -28.99
N TRP A 50 8.23 -21.38 -28.30
CA TRP A 50 7.81 -20.17 -27.60
C TRP A 50 8.77 -19.85 -26.46
N THR A 51 9.06 -18.57 -26.23
CA THR A 51 9.72 -18.14 -24.99
C THR A 51 8.84 -18.46 -23.79
N ALA A 52 9.44 -18.51 -22.59
CA ALA A 52 8.67 -18.54 -21.35
C ALA A 52 7.67 -17.37 -21.31
N LEU A 53 6.48 -17.62 -20.75
CA LEU A 53 5.47 -16.58 -20.53
C LEU A 53 6.08 -15.50 -19.63
N MET A 54 6.23 -14.30 -20.18
CA MET A 54 6.58 -13.12 -19.42
C MET A 54 5.29 -12.38 -19.15
N SER A 55 4.89 -12.22 -17.89
CA SER A 55 3.84 -11.27 -17.53
C SER A 55 4.50 -9.90 -17.44
N PRO A 56 4.35 -9.01 -18.45
CA PRO A 56 4.96 -7.71 -18.34
C PRO A 56 4.04 -6.88 -17.44
N SER A 57 4.53 -6.51 -16.26
CA SER A 57 4.00 -5.37 -15.51
C SER A 57 4.24 -4.12 -16.36
N LEU A 58 3.33 -3.88 -17.31
CA LEU A 58 3.38 -2.79 -18.30
C LEU A 58 3.18 -1.41 -17.68
N SER A 59 3.05 -1.33 -16.36
CA SER A 59 3.36 -0.11 -15.62
C SER A 59 4.69 -0.35 -14.94
N PRO A 60 5.79 0.31 -15.36
CA PRO A 60 6.97 0.36 -14.50
C PRO A 60 6.52 0.85 -13.12
N ASP A 61 7.11 0.31 -12.06
CA ASP A 61 6.95 0.85 -10.71
C ASP A 61 7.05 2.37 -10.78
N TYR A 62 6.25 3.06 -9.98
CA TYR A 62 6.30 4.50 -9.89
C TYR A 62 7.73 4.95 -9.66
N ALA A 63 8.30 5.59 -10.70
CA ALA A 63 9.52 6.33 -10.56
C ALA A 63 9.36 7.38 -9.44
N LYS A 64 10.48 7.83 -8.85
CA LYS A 64 10.48 8.80 -7.76
C LYS A 64 9.67 10.07 -8.07
N GLU A 65 9.63 10.48 -9.34
CA GLU A 65 8.83 11.62 -9.82
C GLU A 65 7.32 11.41 -9.62
N HIS A 66 6.80 10.20 -9.91
CA HIS A 66 5.40 9.87 -9.68
C HIS A 66 5.05 9.86 -8.19
N LEU A 67 5.96 9.34 -7.34
CA LEU A 67 5.79 9.38 -5.89
C LEU A 67 5.80 10.81 -5.36
N ALA A 68 6.65 11.68 -5.88
CA ALA A 68 6.68 13.10 -5.52
C ALA A 68 5.36 13.80 -5.90
N GLN A 69 4.82 13.54 -7.10
CA GLN A 69 3.51 14.07 -7.50
C GLN A 69 2.38 13.56 -6.61
N LEU A 70 2.40 12.27 -6.23
CA LEU A 70 1.41 11.74 -5.29
C LEU A 70 1.53 12.37 -3.92
N GLN A 71 2.76 12.60 -3.44
CA GLN A 71 3.03 13.27 -2.18
C GLN A 71 2.46 14.69 -2.21
N GLU A 72 2.76 15.49 -3.24
CA GLU A 72 2.24 16.86 -3.38
C GLU A 72 0.70 16.87 -3.36
N LYS A 73 0.06 15.97 -4.12
CA LYS A 73 -1.40 15.86 -4.12
C LYS A 73 -1.97 15.44 -2.77
N ALA A 74 -1.27 14.58 -2.03
CA ALA A 74 -1.66 14.19 -0.69
C ALA A 74 -1.51 15.35 0.30
N GLU A 75 -0.44 16.15 0.19
CA GLU A 75 -0.20 17.33 1.04
C GLU A 75 -1.32 18.38 0.87
N LEU A 76 -1.89 18.53 -0.33
CA LEU A 76 -3.00 19.46 -0.58
C LEU A 76 -4.28 19.12 0.20
N ILE A 77 -4.47 17.87 0.59
CA ILE A 77 -5.64 17.44 1.38
C ILE A 77 -5.28 17.09 2.83
N ALA A 78 -3.99 17.06 3.17
CA ALA A 78 -3.52 16.82 4.52
C ALA A 78 -3.80 18.09 5.33
N GLY A 79 -5.05 18.19 5.84
CA GLY A 79 -5.53 19.38 6.53
C GLY A 79 -4.85 19.60 7.89
N ARG A 80 -5.63 19.71 8.97
CA ARG A 80 -5.01 19.97 10.29
C ARG A 80 -4.39 18.69 10.88
N MET A 81 -3.39 18.91 11.72
CA MET A 81 -2.66 17.86 12.44
C MET A 81 -3.23 17.67 13.85
N LEU A 82 -3.75 16.48 14.14
CA LEU A 82 -4.31 16.11 15.45
C LEU A 82 -3.32 15.31 16.27
N ARG A 83 -3.30 15.50 17.59
CA ARG A 83 -2.44 14.72 18.49
C ARG A 83 -2.95 13.29 18.61
N PHE A 84 -2.03 12.34 18.74
CA PHE A 84 -2.34 10.96 19.10
C PHE A 84 -1.26 10.39 20.02
N SER A 85 -1.54 9.25 20.66
CA SER A 85 -0.62 8.61 21.62
C SER A 85 -0.31 7.15 21.29
N VAL A 86 -1.09 6.51 20.42
CA VAL A 86 -0.97 5.08 20.10
C VAL A 86 -1.10 4.81 18.60
N PHE A 87 -0.34 3.83 18.11
CA PHE A 87 -0.68 3.12 16.89
C PHE A 87 -1.57 1.94 17.24
N TYR A 88 -2.47 1.56 16.33
CA TYR A 88 -3.35 0.43 16.55
C TYR A 88 -3.55 -0.41 15.29
N ARG A 89 -3.74 -1.72 15.50
CA ARG A 89 -4.07 -2.70 14.47
C ARG A 89 -5.34 -3.42 14.87
N ASN A 90 -6.33 -3.35 13.99
CA ASN A 90 -7.58 -4.10 14.13
C ASN A 90 -7.48 -5.40 13.32
N GLN A 91 -7.94 -6.51 13.89
CA GLN A 91 -7.96 -7.82 13.23
C GLN A 91 -9.02 -8.73 13.89
N HIS A 92 -9.18 -9.92 13.33
CA HIS A 92 -9.92 -11.02 13.92
C HIS A 92 -9.19 -11.59 15.14
N LYS A 93 -9.95 -12.20 16.05
CA LYS A 93 -9.41 -12.77 17.30
C LYS A 93 -8.39 -13.87 17.01
N GLU A 94 -8.67 -14.68 16.01
CA GLU A 94 -7.91 -15.85 15.58
C GLU A 94 -6.50 -15.45 15.15
N TYR A 95 -6.33 -14.28 14.52
CA TYR A 95 -5.02 -13.75 14.16
C TYR A 95 -4.14 -13.52 15.40
N PHE A 96 -4.65 -12.83 16.41
CA PHE A 96 -3.89 -12.56 17.63
C PHE A 96 -3.66 -13.82 18.47
N GLN A 97 -4.61 -14.75 18.48
CA GLN A 97 -4.41 -16.06 19.11
C GLN A 97 -3.32 -16.86 18.40
N HIS A 98 -3.29 -16.86 17.07
CA HIS A 98 -2.23 -17.50 16.30
C HIS A 98 -0.87 -16.88 16.62
N VAL A 99 -0.77 -15.55 16.67
CA VAL A 99 0.48 -14.86 17.05
C VAL A 99 0.97 -15.28 18.44
N ARG A 100 0.07 -15.34 19.42
CA ARG A 100 0.40 -15.77 20.80
C ARG A 100 0.88 -17.22 20.86
N MET A 101 0.13 -18.12 20.23
CA MET A 101 0.34 -19.57 20.37
C MET A 101 1.44 -20.12 19.47
N HIS A 102 1.64 -19.53 18.28
CA HIS A 102 2.48 -20.11 17.23
C HIS A 102 3.62 -19.18 16.76
N CYS A 103 3.56 -17.89 17.06
CA CYS A 103 4.60 -16.93 16.67
C CYS A 103 5.41 -16.37 17.85
N GLY A 104 5.36 -17.04 19.01
CA GLY A 104 6.10 -16.61 20.20
C GLY A 104 5.70 -15.22 20.70
N ASN A 105 4.41 -14.87 20.58
CA ASN A 105 3.86 -13.55 20.94
C ASN A 105 4.34 -12.37 20.07
N VAL A 106 5.04 -12.64 18.96
CA VAL A 106 5.59 -11.61 18.07
C VAL A 106 4.80 -11.55 16.77
N MET A 107 4.22 -10.40 16.47
CA MET A 107 3.69 -10.10 15.14
C MET A 107 4.86 -9.97 14.17
N LYS A 108 4.90 -10.82 13.15
CA LYS A 108 5.93 -10.78 12.11
C LYS A 108 5.47 -9.91 10.94
N PRO A 109 6.38 -9.14 10.31
CA PRO A 109 6.11 -8.46 9.06
C PRO A 109 5.58 -9.41 7.99
N SER A 110 4.54 -8.99 7.27
CA SER A 110 3.95 -9.71 6.15
C SER A 110 4.08 -8.90 4.87
N LEU A 111 4.13 -9.57 3.72
CA LEU A 111 4.20 -8.89 2.43
C LEU A 111 3.00 -7.95 2.24
N LYS A 112 3.27 -6.73 1.77
CA LYS A 112 2.24 -5.76 1.39
C LYS A 112 1.36 -6.33 0.29
N ASP A 113 0.05 -6.27 0.50
CA ASP A 113 -0.95 -6.67 -0.49
C ASP A 113 -1.03 -5.65 -1.65
N ASN A 114 -1.75 -6.00 -2.72
CA ASN A 114 -1.82 -5.18 -3.93
C ASN A 114 -2.88 -4.06 -3.82
N SER A 115 -3.22 -3.63 -2.60
CA SER A 115 -4.10 -2.48 -2.38
C SER A 115 -3.36 -1.17 -2.66
N GLY A 116 -4.12 -0.18 -3.15
CA GLY A 116 -3.58 1.12 -3.53
C GLY A 116 -3.25 1.25 -5.02
N SER A 117 -2.22 2.04 -5.34
CA SER A 117 -1.76 2.28 -6.70
C SER A 117 -1.02 1.05 -7.24
N HIS A 118 -1.38 0.61 -8.45
CA HIS A 118 -0.73 -0.52 -9.13
C HIS A 118 0.78 -0.35 -9.31
N GLY A 119 1.28 0.88 -9.37
CA GLY A 119 2.71 1.18 -9.47
C GLY A 119 3.42 1.43 -8.14
N SER A 120 2.78 1.25 -6.97
CA SER A 120 3.48 1.50 -5.70
C SER A 120 4.65 0.52 -5.52
N PRO A 121 5.89 1.01 -5.29
CA PRO A 121 7.06 0.14 -5.11
C PRO A 121 7.02 -0.74 -3.84
N THR A 122 6.00 -0.56 -2.99
CA THR A 122 5.83 -1.35 -1.77
C THR A 122 5.00 -2.61 -1.99
N SER A 123 4.06 -2.58 -2.92
CA SER A 123 3.10 -3.66 -3.19
C SER A 123 3.84 -4.92 -3.65
N GLY A 124 3.65 -6.04 -2.94
CA GLY A 124 4.32 -7.30 -3.27
C GLY A 124 5.85 -7.32 -3.04
N MET A 125 6.44 -6.28 -2.45
CA MET A 125 7.90 -6.21 -2.22
C MET A 125 8.27 -5.92 -0.76
N LEU A 126 7.58 -4.98 -0.12
CA LEU A 126 7.89 -4.58 1.26
C LEU A 126 7.17 -5.50 2.25
N HIS A 127 7.92 -5.96 3.25
CA HIS A 127 7.35 -6.64 4.41
C HIS A 127 7.09 -5.63 5.53
N GLY A 128 5.91 -5.69 6.13
CA GLY A 128 5.59 -4.86 7.27
C GLY A 128 4.33 -5.28 8.01
N ILE A 129 4.08 -4.60 9.12
CA ILE A 129 2.88 -4.73 9.94
C ILE A 129 2.07 -3.45 9.78
N PHE A 130 0.79 -3.59 9.45
CA PHE A 130 -0.10 -2.47 9.17
C PHE A 130 -0.76 -1.97 10.44
N PHE A 131 -0.58 -0.69 10.70
CA PHE A 131 -1.17 0.06 11.78
C PHE A 131 -1.95 1.27 11.24
N SER A 132 -2.83 1.78 12.08
CA SER A 132 -3.47 3.09 11.93
C SER A 132 -3.15 3.95 13.15
N CYS A 133 -3.21 5.26 12.99
CA CYS A 133 -3.09 6.22 14.09
C CYS A 133 -4.19 7.28 14.08
N ASN A 134 -5.15 7.19 13.15
CA ASN A 134 -6.27 8.12 13.08
C ASN A 134 -7.06 8.12 14.39
N THR A 135 -7.48 9.31 14.82
CA THR A 135 -8.25 9.53 16.03
C THR A 135 -9.65 10.08 15.72
N GLU A 136 -10.60 9.81 16.60
CA GLU A 136 -11.89 10.51 16.61
C GLU A 136 -11.68 11.96 17.04
N PHE A 137 -12.27 12.90 16.29
CA PHE A 137 -12.05 14.33 16.51
C PHE A 137 -12.39 14.81 17.93
N ASN A 138 -13.47 14.28 18.52
CA ASN A 138 -13.96 14.75 19.82
C ASN A 138 -13.15 14.18 21.00
N THR A 139 -12.56 12.99 20.84
CA THR A 139 -11.93 12.25 21.96
C THR A 139 -10.40 12.19 21.85
N GLY A 140 -9.85 12.37 20.65
CA GLY A 140 -8.43 12.12 20.38
C GLY A 140 -8.04 10.64 20.54
N GLN A 141 -9.02 9.73 20.63
CA GLN A 141 -8.81 8.29 20.81
C GLN A 141 -9.02 7.54 19.49
N PRO A 142 -8.46 6.33 19.35
CA PRO A 142 -8.78 5.44 18.23
C PRO A 142 -10.30 5.21 18.07
N PRO A 143 -10.85 5.22 16.84
CA PRO A 143 -12.29 5.02 16.59
C PRO A 143 -12.84 3.74 17.18
N GLN A 144 -14.07 3.71 17.69
CA GLN A 144 -14.61 2.47 18.28
C GLN A 144 -15.09 1.43 17.25
N ASP A 145 -15.22 1.82 15.99
CA ASP A 145 -15.61 0.93 14.89
C ASP A 145 -14.40 0.46 14.06
N SER A 146 -14.55 -0.68 13.37
CA SER A 146 -13.51 -1.13 12.44
C SER A 146 -14.06 -2.03 11.32
N PRO A 147 -13.60 -1.87 10.07
CA PRO A 147 -13.87 -2.82 9.00
C PRO A 147 -12.94 -4.06 9.05
N TYR A 148 -11.85 -4.02 9.84
CA TYR A 148 -10.80 -5.05 9.86
C TYR A 148 -11.00 -6.15 10.90
N GLY A 149 -11.97 -5.97 11.80
CA GLY A 149 -12.22 -6.88 12.92
C GLY A 149 -12.35 -6.14 14.26
N ARG A 150 -12.94 -6.83 15.24
CA ARG A 150 -13.26 -6.23 16.55
C ARG A 150 -12.12 -6.26 17.56
N TYR A 151 -11.06 -7.02 17.31
CA TYR A 151 -9.92 -7.09 18.22
C TYR A 151 -8.87 -6.07 17.81
N ARG A 152 -8.47 -5.23 18.77
CA ARG A 152 -7.52 -4.15 18.58
C ARG A 152 -6.30 -4.35 19.45
N PHE A 153 -5.14 -4.41 18.81
CA PHE A 153 -3.87 -4.21 19.47
C PHE A 153 -3.50 -2.72 19.42
N GLN A 154 -3.19 -2.12 20.56
CA GLN A 154 -2.73 -0.73 20.69
C GLN A 154 -1.32 -0.72 21.26
N ILE A 155 -0.43 0.08 20.68
CA ILE A 155 0.95 0.22 21.13
C ILE A 155 1.31 1.71 21.25
N PRO A 156 2.01 2.13 22.34
CA PRO A 156 2.43 3.53 22.48
C PRO A 156 3.24 4.01 21.28
N ALA A 157 2.93 5.22 20.78
CA ALA A 157 3.53 5.77 19.57
C ALA A 157 5.06 5.75 19.59
N GLN A 158 5.66 6.09 20.74
CA GLN A 158 7.11 6.09 20.96
C GLN A 158 7.83 4.77 20.67
N ARG A 159 7.13 3.63 20.76
CA ARG A 159 7.70 2.31 20.49
C ARG A 159 7.98 2.10 19.00
N LEU A 160 7.14 2.68 18.14
CA LEU A 160 7.25 2.52 16.68
C LEU A 160 7.81 3.76 15.99
N PHE A 161 7.56 4.96 16.55
CA PHE A 161 7.93 6.23 15.94
C PHE A 161 8.68 7.11 16.94
N ASN A 162 9.97 7.31 16.67
CA ASN A 162 10.90 8.06 17.52
C ASN A 162 12.09 8.54 16.65
N PRO A 163 13.04 9.33 17.19
CA PRO A 163 14.18 9.84 16.42
C PRO A 163 15.10 8.77 15.77
N ASN A 164 14.99 7.50 16.18
CA ASN A 164 15.72 6.38 15.57
C ASN A 164 14.94 5.67 14.46
N THR A 165 13.80 6.22 14.04
CA THR A 165 12.94 5.68 12.99
C THR A 165 12.84 6.67 11.84
N ASN A 166 13.04 6.20 10.62
CA ASN A 166 12.80 6.99 9.41
C ASN A 166 11.34 6.86 8.97
N LEU A 167 10.81 7.93 8.37
CA LEU A 167 9.47 8.01 7.83
C LEU A 167 9.55 8.18 6.31
N TYR A 168 8.81 7.36 5.56
CA TYR A 168 8.76 7.41 4.11
C TYR A 168 7.32 7.53 3.61
N PHE A 169 7.13 8.27 2.53
CA PHE A 169 5.88 8.30 1.78
C PHE A 169 5.85 7.15 0.76
N ALA A 170 4.82 6.30 0.78
CA ALA A 170 4.74 5.12 -0.08
C ALA A 170 3.65 5.19 -1.15
N ASP A 171 2.48 5.77 -0.82
CA ASP A 171 1.38 5.87 -1.77
C ASP A 171 0.31 6.87 -1.31
N PHE A 172 -0.52 7.28 -2.26
CA PHE A 172 -1.73 8.05 -2.02
C PHE A 172 -2.84 7.57 -2.94
N TYR A 173 -3.92 7.06 -2.36
CA TYR A 173 -5.02 6.48 -3.12
C TYR A 173 -6.36 6.69 -2.44
N CYS A 174 -7.43 6.45 -3.17
CA CYS A 174 -8.76 6.29 -2.59
C CYS A 174 -9.40 5.05 -3.20
N MET A 175 -10.43 4.56 -2.54
CA MET A 175 -11.35 3.58 -3.12
C MET A 175 -12.53 4.34 -3.73
N TYR A 176 -13.58 3.63 -4.15
CA TYR A 176 -14.86 4.21 -4.59
C TYR A 176 -15.64 4.89 -3.43
N THR A 177 -14.94 5.66 -2.61
CA THR A 177 -15.40 6.33 -1.39
C THR A 177 -14.84 7.74 -1.35
N ALA A 178 -15.41 8.62 -0.52
CA ALA A 178 -14.87 9.98 -0.33
C ALA A 178 -13.52 10.00 0.42
N TYR A 179 -13.13 8.90 1.08
CA TYR A 179 -11.93 8.83 1.90
C TYR A 179 -10.67 8.55 1.08
N HIS A 180 -9.60 9.24 1.45
CA HIS A 180 -8.29 9.07 0.86
C HIS A 180 -7.32 8.49 1.88
N TYR A 181 -6.49 7.58 1.42
CA TYR A 181 -5.48 6.86 2.17
C TYR A 181 -4.11 7.37 1.79
N VAL A 182 -3.31 7.73 2.79
CA VAL A 182 -1.88 7.98 2.64
C VAL A 182 -1.14 6.81 3.29
N VAL A 183 -0.29 6.14 2.50
CA VAL A 183 0.53 5.03 2.98
C VAL A 183 1.88 5.58 3.39
N LEU A 184 2.25 5.35 4.64
CA LEU A 184 3.51 5.75 5.22
C LEU A 184 4.28 4.52 5.69
N VAL A 185 5.61 4.54 5.58
CA VAL A 185 6.47 3.49 6.11
C VAL A 185 7.31 4.03 7.25
N LEU A 186 7.24 3.36 8.40
CA LEU A 186 8.12 3.54 9.54
C LEU A 186 9.17 2.43 9.53
N ALA A 187 10.43 2.80 9.35
CA ALA A 187 11.54 1.87 9.31
C ALA A 187 12.63 2.28 10.30
N PRO A 188 13.00 1.43 11.27
CA PRO A 188 14.13 1.70 12.17
C PRO A 188 15.43 1.93 11.38
N LYS A 189 16.18 2.95 11.74
CA LYS A 189 17.40 3.36 11.02
C LYS A 189 18.39 2.19 10.91
N GLY A 190 18.85 1.90 9.70
CA GLY A 190 19.78 0.82 9.39
C GLY A 190 19.15 -0.57 9.28
N SER A 191 17.83 -0.71 9.46
CA SER A 191 17.12 -1.97 9.23
C SER A 191 17.03 -2.34 7.75
N SER A 192 16.65 -3.58 7.47
CA SER A 192 16.42 -4.04 6.08
C SER A 192 15.31 -3.24 5.39
N GLY A 193 14.23 -2.91 6.11
CA GLY A 193 13.15 -2.07 5.62
C GLY A 193 13.61 -0.64 5.33
N ASP A 194 14.47 -0.08 6.16
CA ASP A 194 15.05 1.26 5.97
C ASP A 194 15.90 1.32 4.69
N LEU A 195 16.78 0.33 4.50
CA LEU A 195 17.60 0.22 3.30
C LEU A 195 16.72 0.09 2.04
N PHE A 196 15.67 -0.73 2.10
CA PHE A 196 14.71 -0.89 1.01
C PHE A 196 14.02 0.43 0.65
N CYS A 197 13.52 1.15 1.66
CA CYS A 197 12.75 2.37 1.49
C CYS A 197 13.61 3.53 1.01
N ARG A 198 14.82 3.70 1.56
CA ARG A 198 15.73 4.79 1.19
C ARG A 198 16.07 4.83 -0.30
N GLU A 199 16.14 3.67 -0.94
CA GLU A 199 16.42 3.57 -2.37
C GLU A 199 15.22 3.94 -3.24
N ARG A 200 13.99 3.64 -2.78
CA ARG A 200 12.77 3.62 -3.60
C ARG A 200 11.75 4.72 -3.28
N LEU A 201 11.70 5.19 -2.03
CA LEU A 201 10.63 6.05 -1.51
C LEU A 201 11.14 7.44 -1.09
N PRO A 202 10.33 8.50 -1.25
CA PRO A 202 10.62 9.80 -0.65
C PRO A 202 10.67 9.71 0.88
N GLN A 203 11.77 10.17 1.47
CA GLN A 203 11.90 10.31 2.92
C GLN A 203 11.26 11.61 3.39
N LEU A 204 10.49 11.55 4.47
CA LEU A 204 9.85 12.69 5.10
C LEU A 204 10.63 13.11 6.35
N ASP A 205 10.67 14.42 6.62
CA ASP A 205 11.16 14.94 7.88
C ASP A 205 10.15 14.62 9.00
N ILE A 206 10.58 13.83 9.98
CA ILE A 206 9.72 13.40 11.10
C ILE A 206 9.24 14.56 11.95
N SER A 207 9.96 15.68 11.98
CA SER A 207 9.60 16.86 12.77
C SER A 207 8.69 17.82 12.00
N SER A 208 8.74 17.77 10.66
CA SER A 208 8.12 18.76 9.79
C SER A 208 7.62 18.12 8.50
N ASN A 209 6.44 17.49 8.57
CA ASN A 209 5.69 17.07 7.38
C ASN A 209 4.18 17.19 7.63
N LYS A 210 3.38 17.06 6.58
CA LYS A 210 1.93 17.26 6.64
C LYS A 210 1.13 16.03 7.07
N PHE A 211 1.77 14.86 7.20
CA PHE A 211 1.08 13.59 7.39
C PHE A 211 1.22 13.04 8.81
N LEU A 212 2.44 12.86 9.30
CA LEU A 212 2.73 12.18 10.55
C LEU A 212 4.01 12.74 11.18
N THR A 213 3.91 13.46 12.29
CA THR A 213 5.06 14.09 12.94
C THR A 213 5.34 13.56 14.34
N CYS A 214 6.61 13.66 14.74
CA CYS A 214 7.17 13.35 16.04
C CYS A 214 8.13 14.48 16.41
N CYS A 215 7.71 15.35 17.33
CA CYS A 215 8.47 16.51 17.79
C CYS A 215 8.66 16.45 19.30
N VAL A 216 9.66 17.16 19.82
CA VAL A 216 9.80 17.37 21.27
C VAL A 216 9.11 18.69 21.63
N GLU A 217 8.07 18.65 22.47
CA GLU A 217 7.43 19.83 23.06
C GLU A 217 7.60 19.71 24.59
N GLU A 218 8.15 20.73 25.24
CA GLU A 218 8.36 20.75 26.72
C GLU A 218 9.15 19.54 27.28
N GLY A 219 10.04 18.95 26.47
CA GLY A 219 10.85 17.79 26.85
C GLY A 219 10.20 16.44 26.57
N GLU A 220 8.94 16.41 26.13
CA GLU A 220 8.17 15.19 25.84
C GLU A 220 7.97 15.00 24.33
N LEU A 221 7.92 13.74 23.89
CA LEU A 221 7.61 13.42 22.50
C LEU A 221 6.12 13.61 22.23
N VAL A 222 5.81 14.47 21.26
CA VAL A 222 4.46 14.78 20.79
C VAL A 222 4.29 14.27 19.37
N TYR A 223 3.22 13.49 19.19
CA TYR A 223 2.88 12.87 17.92
C TYR A 223 1.64 13.49 17.33
N ARG A 224 1.66 13.75 16.03
CA ARG A 224 0.50 14.31 15.32
C ARG A 224 0.29 13.61 13.98
N HIS A 225 -0.98 13.48 13.58
CA HIS A 225 -1.36 12.88 12.30
C HIS A 225 -2.30 13.82 11.53
N ALA A 226 -2.30 13.73 10.20
CA ALA A 226 -3.26 14.43 9.35
C ALA A 226 -4.69 13.95 9.63
N GLN A 227 -5.62 14.88 9.82
CA GLN A 227 -7.02 14.52 10.07
C GLN A 227 -7.75 14.08 8.81
N ASP A 228 -7.57 14.83 7.71
CA ASP A 228 -8.43 14.74 6.53
C ASP A 228 -7.99 13.64 5.55
N SER A 229 -7.01 12.82 5.96
CA SER A 229 -6.62 11.59 5.29
C SER A 229 -6.51 10.42 6.29
N ILE A 230 -6.82 9.22 5.81
CA ILE A 230 -6.63 7.99 6.58
C ILE A 230 -5.18 7.57 6.42
N LEU A 231 -4.46 7.38 7.53
CA LEU A 231 -3.06 6.96 7.48
C LEU A 231 -2.97 5.45 7.63
N GLU A 232 -2.43 4.81 6.60
CA GLU A 232 -2.00 3.42 6.63
C GLU A 232 -0.50 3.39 6.90
N VAL A 233 -0.12 2.98 8.11
CA VAL A 233 1.28 3.02 8.58
C VAL A 233 1.85 1.62 8.59
N ILE A 234 2.86 1.39 7.75
CA ILE A 234 3.59 0.14 7.64
C ILE A 234 4.82 0.21 8.53
N TYR A 235 4.91 -0.63 9.55
CA TYR A 235 6.12 -0.78 10.36
C TYR A 235 6.91 -2.01 9.90
N THR A 236 8.19 -1.85 9.57
CA THR A 236 8.96 -2.89 8.86
C THR A 236 9.57 -3.97 9.76
N GLU A 237 9.57 -3.77 11.08
CA GLU A 237 10.17 -4.71 12.03
C GLU A 237 9.12 -5.51 12.82
N PRO A 238 9.49 -6.67 13.40
CA PRO A 238 8.60 -7.43 14.27
C PRO A 238 8.16 -6.65 15.51
N VAL A 239 6.93 -6.90 15.97
CA VAL A 239 6.36 -6.24 17.15
C VAL A 239 5.84 -7.28 18.14
N ASP A 240 6.39 -7.27 19.35
CA ASP A 240 5.91 -8.10 20.44
C ASP A 240 4.59 -7.54 20.99
N LEU A 241 3.57 -8.39 21.11
CA LEU A 241 2.28 -8.04 21.68
C LEU A 241 2.37 -7.63 23.16
N SER A 242 3.45 -7.97 23.86
CA SER A 242 3.71 -7.53 25.25
C SER A 242 3.97 -6.02 25.36
N LEU A 243 4.35 -5.35 24.25
CA LEU A 243 4.64 -3.92 24.21
C LEU A 243 3.40 -3.04 24.17
N GLY A 244 2.21 -3.65 24.10
CA GLY A 244 0.94 -2.95 23.94
C GLY A 244 -0.20 -3.66 24.66
N VAL A 245 -1.42 -3.23 24.34
CA VAL A 245 -2.65 -3.74 24.94
C VAL A 245 -3.52 -4.32 23.84
N LEU A 246 -3.97 -5.56 24.01
CA LEU A 246 -4.95 -6.20 23.14
C LEU A 246 -6.32 -6.20 23.83
N GLY A 247 -7.34 -5.67 23.15
CA GLY A 247 -8.71 -5.64 23.66
C GLY A 247 -9.73 -5.72 22.54
N GLU A 248 -10.99 -5.92 22.90
CA GLU A 248 -12.12 -5.87 21.97
C GLU A 248 -12.71 -4.45 21.94
N ILE A 249 -13.03 -3.94 20.76
CA ILE A 249 -13.65 -2.64 20.58
C ILE A 249 -15.18 -2.75 20.73
N SER A 250 -15.79 -1.71 21.28
CA SER A 250 -17.23 -1.70 21.57
C SER A 250 -18.11 -1.47 20.34
N GLY A 251 -17.56 -0.88 19.28
CA GLY A 251 -18.30 -0.52 18.07
C GLY A 251 -18.64 -1.69 17.14
N HIS A 252 -19.29 -1.35 16.03
CA HIS A 252 -19.75 -2.29 15.03
C HIS A 252 -18.60 -2.77 14.13
N GLN A 253 -18.63 -4.06 13.81
CA GLN A 253 -17.82 -4.60 12.72
C GLN A 253 -18.51 -4.26 11.40
N LEU A 254 -17.89 -3.40 10.60
CA LEU A 254 -18.38 -3.06 9.26
C LEU A 254 -18.03 -4.21 8.30
N MET A 255 -18.85 -5.27 8.31
CA MET A 255 -18.55 -6.55 7.62
C MET A 255 -18.49 -6.48 6.09
N SER A 256 -18.85 -5.34 5.46
CA SER A 256 -18.97 -5.24 3.99
C SER A 256 -17.78 -4.57 3.27
N LEU A 257 -16.73 -4.16 3.97
CA LEU A 257 -15.66 -3.32 3.38
C LEU A 257 -14.26 -3.86 3.71
N SER A 258 -13.92 -5.06 3.23
CA SER A 258 -12.52 -5.47 3.21
C SER A 258 -11.76 -4.54 2.25
N THR A 259 -10.69 -3.92 2.74
CA THR A 259 -9.76 -3.12 1.94
C THR A 259 -8.61 -3.96 1.37
N ALA A 260 -8.57 -5.26 1.68
CA ALA A 260 -7.55 -6.16 1.16
C ALA A 260 -7.60 -6.22 -0.38
N ASN A 261 -6.48 -5.93 -1.03
CA ASN A 261 -6.36 -5.81 -2.48
C ASN A 261 -7.35 -4.82 -3.13
N ALA A 262 -7.87 -3.86 -2.35
CA ALA A 262 -8.80 -2.88 -2.87
C ALA A 262 -8.10 -1.98 -3.90
N LYS A 263 -8.68 -1.95 -5.10
CA LYS A 263 -8.13 -1.20 -6.23
C LYS A 263 -8.41 0.29 -6.05
N LYS A 264 -7.41 1.11 -6.36
CA LYS A 264 -7.53 2.57 -6.45
C LYS A 264 -8.64 2.96 -7.44
N ASP A 265 -9.48 3.92 -7.05
CA ASP A 265 -10.52 4.46 -7.94
C ASP A 265 -9.88 5.24 -9.10
N PRO A 266 -10.00 4.75 -10.34
CA PRO A 266 -9.35 5.35 -11.50
C PRO A 266 -10.03 6.65 -11.98
N SER A 267 -11.20 7.00 -11.44
CA SER A 267 -11.93 8.22 -11.80
C SER A 267 -11.63 9.40 -10.88
N CYS A 268 -10.96 9.17 -9.75
CA CYS A 268 -10.68 10.20 -8.76
C CYS A 268 -9.70 11.26 -9.29
N LYS A 269 -10.10 12.53 -9.24
CA LYS A 269 -9.26 13.65 -9.68
C LYS A 269 -8.21 14.07 -8.63
N THR A 270 -8.43 13.69 -7.38
CA THR A 270 -7.57 14.04 -6.24
C THR A 270 -6.34 13.14 -6.19
N CYS A 271 -6.50 11.81 -6.12
CA CYS A 271 -5.36 10.90 -5.93
C CYS A 271 -4.74 10.33 -7.21
N ASN A 272 -5.40 10.40 -8.37
CA ASN A 272 -4.79 9.92 -9.62
C ASN A 272 -3.83 10.95 -10.19
N ILE A 273 -2.64 10.51 -10.58
CA ILE A 273 -1.77 11.31 -11.42
C ILE A 273 -2.44 11.42 -12.79
N SER A 274 -2.79 12.63 -13.21
CA SER A 274 -3.22 12.84 -14.58
C SER A 274 -2.03 12.63 -15.49
N VAL A 275 -2.07 11.59 -16.34
CA VAL A 275 -1.16 11.51 -17.48
C VAL A 275 -1.46 12.74 -18.32
N GLY A 276 -0.54 13.69 -18.33
CA GLY A 276 -0.68 14.94 -19.08
C GLY A 276 -1.02 14.65 -20.54
N ARG A 277 -1.90 15.49 -21.10
CA ARG A 277 -2.02 15.66 -22.55
C ARG A 277 -0.71 16.12 -23.15
#